data_AF-A0A2N2PZS2-F1
#
_entry.id   AF-A0A2N2PZS2-F1
#
_cell.length_a   1.000
_cell.length_b   1.000
_cell.length_c   1.000
_cell.angle_alpha   90.00
_cell.angle_beta   90.00
_cell.angle_gamma   90.00
#
_symmetry.space_group_name_H-M   'P 1'
#
loop_
_entity.id
_entity.type
_entity.pdbx_description
1 polymer ?
#
loop_
_entity_poly.entity_id
_entity_poly.type
_entity_poly.pdbx_seq_one_letter_code
_entity_poly.pdbx_strand_id
1 'polypeptide(L)'
;MTVPGTVTVRAVLHGDGYPAPDGTPIAWRTTLGTLHTSASSTAGGVAQTVLSSASTGQAVVTATDPCGFAVETAVWFLGSVRVYMPLLPAGS
;
A
#
# COMPACT_ATOMS: atom_id res chain seq x y z
N MET A 1 19.60 -8.99 -9.14
CA MET A 1 18.19 -8.97 -9.57
C MET A 1 17.34 -8.83 -8.32
N THR A 2 16.87 -7.62 -8.01
CA THR A 2 15.98 -7.36 -6.87
C THR A 2 14.57 -7.75 -7.28
N VAL A 3 13.91 -8.62 -6.52
CA VAL A 3 12.49 -8.92 -6.73
C VAL A 3 11.70 -7.73 -6.18
N PRO A 4 10.87 -7.05 -7.00
CA PRO A 4 10.07 -5.94 -6.52
C PRO A 4 9.07 -6.44 -5.46
N GLY A 5 8.98 -5.73 -4.34
CA GLY A 5 7.95 -5.97 -3.34
C GLY A 5 6.65 -5.28 -3.77
N THR A 6 5.53 -5.98 -3.68
CA THR A 6 4.20 -5.42 -3.93
C THR A 6 3.41 -5.43 -2.64
N VAL A 7 2.78 -4.30 -2.32
CA VAL A 7 1.91 -4.13 -1.14
C VAL A 7 0.57 -3.57 -1.61
N THR A 8 -0.53 -4.16 -1.13
CA THR A 8 -1.87 -3.61 -1.35
C THR A 8 -2.19 -2.63 -0.23
N VAL A 9 -2.51 -1.39 -0.58
CA VAL A 9 -2.86 -0.33 0.38
C VAL A 9 -4.36 -0.08 0.29
N ARG A 10 -5.02 -0.06 1.45
CA ARG A 10 -6.47 0.19 1.57
C ARG A 10 -6.68 1.43 2.42
N ALA A 11 -7.41 2.40 1.89
CA ALA A 11 -7.94 3.52 2.67
C ALA A 11 -9.41 3.26 2.93
N VAL A 12 -9.78 3.33 4.20
CA VAL A 12 -11.19 3.29 4.61
C VAL A 12 -11.58 4.72 4.93
N LEU A 13 -12.60 5.23 4.24
CA LEU A 13 -13.15 6.55 4.49
C LEU A 13 -14.45 6.44 5.27
N HIS A 14 -14.47 7.13 6.41
CA HIS A 14 -15.66 7.35 7.21
C HIS A 14 -15.92 8.86 7.25
N GLY A 15 -17.05 9.29 6.69
CA GLY A 15 -17.55 10.66 6.81
C GLY A 15 -18.66 10.70 7.85
N ASP A 16 -18.55 11.57 8.86
CA ASP A 16 -19.59 11.85 9.86
C ASP A 16 -20.19 10.60 10.54
N GLY A 17 -19.36 9.57 10.77
CA GLY A 17 -19.78 8.30 11.40
C GLY A 17 -20.36 7.25 10.46
N TYR A 18 -20.48 7.54 9.16
CA TYR A 18 -20.93 6.63 8.11
C TYR A 18 -19.82 6.36 7.07
N PRO A 19 -19.82 5.20 6.39
CA PRO A 19 -18.92 4.96 5.27
C PRO A 19 -19.15 6.01 4.17
N ALA A 20 -18.08 6.50 3.56
CA ALA A 20 -18.19 7.47 2.46
C ALA A 20 -19.02 6.89 1.31
N PRO A 21 -19.80 7.72 0.59
CA PRO A 21 -20.60 7.28 -0.54
C PRO A 21 -19.73 6.58 -1.59
N ASP A 22 -20.28 5.55 -2.22
CA ASP A 22 -19.64 4.87 -3.33
C ASP A 22 -19.40 5.84 -4.48
N GLY A 23 -18.25 5.72 -5.13
CA GLY A 23 -17.85 6.62 -6.21
C GLY A 23 -17.09 7.86 -5.75
N THR A 24 -16.84 8.05 -4.44
CA THR A 24 -16.04 9.18 -3.95
C THR A 24 -14.59 9.04 -4.45
N PRO A 25 -14.06 10.00 -5.25
CA PRO A 25 -12.73 9.87 -5.81
C PRO A 25 -11.66 10.20 -4.77
N ILE A 26 -10.71 9.29 -4.59
CA ILE A 26 -9.55 9.43 -3.72
C ILE A 26 -8.31 9.56 -4.58
N ALA A 27 -7.54 10.62 -4.34
CA ALA A 27 -6.24 10.82 -4.94
C ALA A 27 -5.15 10.18 -4.06
N TRP A 28 -4.25 9.45 -4.69
CA TRP A 28 -3.15 8.75 -4.04
C TRP A 28 -1.82 9.36 -4.42
N ARG A 29 -0.95 9.55 -3.44
CA ARG A 29 0.45 9.95 -3.63
C ARG A 29 1.36 9.05 -2.83
N THR A 30 2.59 8.88 -3.30
CA THR A 30 3.61 8.16 -2.56
C THR A 30 4.97 8.84 -2.64
N THR A 31 5.76 8.73 -1.58
CA THR A 31 7.15 9.22 -1.55
C THR A 31 8.16 8.21 -2.09
N LEU A 32 7.80 6.91 -2.14
CA LEU A 32 8.70 5.85 -2.60
C LEU A 32 7.92 4.71 -3.26
N GLY A 33 8.41 4.25 -4.41
CA GLY A 33 7.76 3.22 -5.22
C GLY A 33 6.84 3.82 -6.28
N THR A 34 5.97 2.97 -6.82
CA THR A 34 5.05 3.29 -7.91
C THR A 34 3.67 2.81 -7.54
N LEU A 35 2.70 3.72 -7.60
CA LEU A 35 1.28 3.40 -7.46
C LEU A 35 0.75 2.89 -8.79
N HIS A 36 0.02 1.77 -8.76
CA HIS A 36 -0.63 1.25 -9.95
C HIS A 36 -1.71 2.20 -10.47
N THR A 37 -2.42 2.86 -9.56
CA THR A 37 -3.41 3.91 -9.86
C THR A 37 -3.24 5.06 -8.88
N SER A 38 -3.08 6.28 -9.41
CA SER A 38 -3.01 7.52 -8.62
C SER A 38 -4.38 8.05 -8.19
N ALA A 39 -5.47 7.42 -8.64
CA ALA A 39 -6.83 7.72 -8.20
C ALA A 39 -7.66 6.43 -8.11
N SER A 40 -8.56 6.34 -7.13
CA SER A 40 -9.55 5.26 -7.02
C SER A 40 -10.84 5.78 -6.41
N SER A 41 -11.97 5.14 -6.71
CA SER A 41 -13.24 5.43 -6.03
C SER A 41 -13.45 4.55 -4.80
N THR A 42 -14.15 5.07 -3.80
CA THR A 42 -14.67 4.27 -2.70
C THR A 42 -15.76 3.29 -3.18
N ALA A 43 -15.78 2.09 -2.61
CA ALA A 43 -16.86 1.12 -2.70
C ALA A 43 -17.10 0.53 -1.31
N GLY A 44 -18.31 0.63 -0.78
CA GLY A 44 -18.63 0.38 0.62
C GLY A 44 -17.81 1.25 1.59
N GLY A 45 -17.46 2.48 1.21
CA GLY A 45 -16.57 3.35 1.99
C GLY A 45 -15.08 2.98 1.94
N VAL A 46 -14.67 2.03 1.09
CA VAL A 46 -13.26 1.61 0.98
C VAL A 46 -12.72 1.94 -0.40
N ALA A 47 -11.60 2.67 -0.44
CA ALA A 47 -10.80 2.93 -1.63
C ALA A 47 -9.50 2.10 -1.56
N GLN A 48 -9.03 1.57 -2.69
CA GLN A 48 -7.86 0.68 -2.72
C GLN A 48 -6.91 1.06 -3.85
N THR A 49 -5.61 0.92 -3.58
CA THR A 49 -4.55 1.05 -4.57
C THR A 49 -3.44 0.04 -4.30
N VAL A 50 -2.61 -0.23 -5.30
CA VAL A 50 -1.46 -1.12 -5.18
C VAL A 50 -0.19 -0.29 -5.29
N LEU A 51 0.68 -0.44 -4.29
CA LEU A 51 1.99 0.19 -4.25
C LEU A 51 3.06 -0.88 -4.49
N SER A 52 3.94 -0.65 -5.45
CA SER A 52 5.08 -1.52 -5.72
C SER A 52 6.39 -0.76 -5.60
N SER A 53 7.42 -1.37 -5.04
CA SER A 53 8.76 -0.78 -4.98
C SER A 53 9.84 -1.84 -5.21
N ALA A 54 10.86 -1.48 -5.99
CA ALA A 54 12.07 -2.27 -6.16
C ALA A 54 13.18 -1.92 -5.15
N SER A 55 13.00 -0.81 -4.44
CA SER A 55 13.94 -0.30 -3.43
C SER A 55 13.40 -0.54 -2.04
N THR A 56 14.28 -0.94 -1.14
CA THR A 56 13.97 -1.01 0.28
C THR A 56 13.91 0.38 0.88
N GLY A 57 12.95 0.61 1.76
CA GLY A 57 12.79 1.91 2.40
C GLY A 57 11.37 2.16 2.88
N GLN A 58 11.19 3.31 3.52
CA GLN A 58 9.89 3.81 3.94
C GLN A 58 9.21 4.48 2.75
N ALA A 59 8.00 4.04 2.42
CA ALA A 59 7.09 4.71 1.52
C ALA A 59 5.94 5.31 2.35
N VAL A 60 5.77 6.62 2.27
CA VAL A 60 4.58 7.29 2.81
C VAL A 60 3.55 7.32 1.71
N VAL A 61 2.35 6.81 1.99
CA VAL A 61 1.20 6.88 1.08
C VAL A 61 0.21 7.88 1.64
N THR A 62 -0.10 8.89 0.85
CA THR A 62 -1.09 9.91 1.17
C THR A 62 -2.34 9.64 0.36
N ALA A 63 -3.48 9.49 1.04
CA ALA A 63 -4.80 9.42 0.45
C ALA A 63 -5.50 10.77 0.69
N THR A 64 -5.96 11.43 -0.36
CA THR A 64 -6.64 12.72 -0.29
C THR A 64 -8.04 12.62 -0.87
N ASP A 65 -9.03 13.07 -0.11
CA ASP A 65 -10.42 13.12 -0.56
C ASP A 65 -10.72 14.42 -1.35
N PRO A 66 -11.92 14.55 -1.95
CA PRO A 66 -12.30 15.75 -2.71
C PRO A 66 -12.45 17.01 -1.85
N CYS A 67 -12.66 16.84 -0.54
CA CYS A 67 -12.79 17.92 0.43
C CYS A 67 -11.42 18.44 0.91
N GLY A 68 -10.32 17.79 0.51
CA GLY A 68 -8.95 18.15 0.87
C GLY A 68 -8.45 17.48 2.17
N PHE A 69 -9.20 16.56 2.77
CA PHE A 69 -8.71 15.77 3.89
C PHE A 69 -7.70 14.75 3.38
N ALA A 70 -6.50 14.80 3.95
CA ALA A 70 -5.43 13.88 3.65
C ALA A 70 -5.12 12.99 4.85
N VAL A 71 -5.00 11.69 4.62
CA VAL A 71 -4.52 10.71 5.59
C VAL A 71 -3.23 10.10 5.05
N GLU A 72 -2.24 9.96 5.92
CA GLU A 72 -0.94 9.38 5.59
C GLU A 72 -0.75 8.05 6.31
N THR A 73 -0.16 7.09 5.61
CA THR A 73 0.26 5.82 6.19
C THR A 73 1.67 5.47 5.72
N ALA A 74 2.48 4.92 6.63
CA ALA A 74 3.84 4.50 6.32
C ALA A 74 3.88 3.00 6.02
N VAL A 75 4.37 2.64 4.84
CA VAL A 75 4.63 1.28 4.39
C VAL A 75 6.14 1.06 4.30
N TRP A 76 6.65 -0.02 4.88
CA TRP A 76 8.07 -0.33 4.85
C TRP A 76 8.35 -1.46 3.86
N PHE A 77 9.09 -1.16 2.80
CA PHE A 77 9.64 -2.18 1.92
C PHE A 77 10.92 -2.73 2.57
N LEU A 78 10.74 -3.80 3.34
CA LEU A 78 11.86 -4.59 3.86
C LEU A 78 12.42 -5.43 2.70
N GLY A 79 13.74 -5.51 2.61
CA GLY A 79 14.42 -6.29 1.56
C GLY A 79 14.02 -7.77 1.56
N SER A 80 14.39 -8.48 0.51
CA SER A 80 14.15 -9.92 0.40
C SER A 80 14.76 -10.66 1.60
N VAL A 81 13.92 -11.34 2.39
CA VAL A 81 14.37 -12.31 3.38
C VAL A 81 14.85 -13.56 2.63
N ARG A 82 16.16 -13.83 2.66
CA ARG A 82 16.69 -15.13 2.20
C ARG A 82 16.43 -16.15 3.30
N VAL A 83 15.46 -17.04 3.09
CA VAL A 83 15.31 -18.24 3.92
C VAL A 83 16.39 -19.22 3.48
N TYR A 84 17.47 -19.32 4.24
CA TYR A 84 18.39 -20.45 4.10
C TYR A 84 17.74 -21.65 4.78
N MET A 85 17.31 -22.64 4.00
CA MET A 85 16.97 -23.95 4.53
C MET A 85 18.29 -24.69 4.76
N PRO A 86 18.72 -24.94 6.02
CA PRO A 86 19.87 -25.80 6.24
C PRO A 86 19.52 -27.21 5.76
N LEU A 87 20.38 -27.80 4.93
CA LEU A 87 20.31 -29.23 4.67
C LEU A 87 20.60 -29.94 5.99
N LEU A 88 19.62 -30.68 6.52
CA LEU A 88 19.86 -31.63 7.61
C LEU A 88 20.93 -32.62 7.10
N PRO A 89 22.05 -32.82 7.82
CA PRO A 89 23.00 -33.84 7.43
C PRO A 89 22.28 -35.20 7.42
N ALA A 90 22.39 -35.93 6.30
CA ALA A 90 21.94 -37.31 6.22
C ALA A 90 22.72 -38.09 7.29
N GLY A 91 22.01 -38.61 8.29
CA GLY A 91 22.60 -39.42 9.35
C GLY A 91 23.33 -40.62 8.75
N SER A 92 24.57 -40.81 9.19
CA SER A 92 25.41 -41.99 8.95
C SER A 92 24.90 -43.22 9.71
#